data_AF-A0A841Z502-F1
#
_entry.id   AF-A0A841Z502-F1
#
_cell.length_a   1.000
_cell.length_b   1.000
_cell.length_c   1.000
_cell.angle_alpha   90.00
_cell.angle_beta   90.00
_cell.angle_gamma   90.00
#
_symmetry.space_group_name_H-M   'P 1'
#
loop_
_entity.id
_entity.type
_entity.pdbx_description
1 polymer ?
#
loop_
_entity_poly.entity_id
_entity_poly.type
_entity_poly.pdbx_seq_one_letter_code
_entity_poly.pdbx_strand_id
1 'polypeptide(L)'
;MSDPTAVAVDSLTKSVAVGGLVDIIATTLPEAANKELTFTSDTPAKATVNAYGRVIGVTVGTAKITVASKSKSTIKKEVTVTVTA
;
A
#
# COMPACT_ATOMS: atom_id res chain seq x y z
N MET A 1 2.58 -22.93 9.02
CA MET A 1 2.09 -21.63 8.57
C MET A 1 1.72 -21.76 7.11
N SER A 2 0.49 -21.43 6.74
CA SER A 2 0.05 -21.50 5.33
C SER A 2 0.51 -20.24 4.62
N ASP A 3 1.15 -20.39 3.46
CA ASP A 3 1.56 -19.26 2.65
C ASP A 3 0.34 -18.49 2.10
N PRO A 4 0.41 -17.15 2.03
CA PRO A 4 -0.63 -16.37 1.36
C PRO A 4 -0.61 -16.67 -0.14
N THR A 5 -1.74 -17.12 -0.67
CA THR A 5 -1.92 -17.42 -2.09
C THR A 5 -2.34 -16.19 -2.89
N ALA A 6 -2.98 -15.22 -2.24
CA ALA A 6 -3.39 -13.97 -2.87
C ALA A 6 -3.33 -12.79 -1.90
N VAL A 7 -3.08 -11.60 -2.45
CA VAL A 7 -3.26 -10.31 -1.77
C VAL A 7 -4.37 -9.57 -2.50
N ALA A 8 -5.44 -9.29 -1.78
CA ALA A 8 -6.48 -8.36 -2.18
C ALA A 8 -6.18 -6.99 -1.58
N VAL A 9 -6.39 -5.93 -2.35
CA VAL A 9 -6.31 -4.54 -1.89
C VAL A 9 -7.66 -3.89 -2.14
N ASP A 10 -8.08 -3.00 -1.25
CA ASP A 10 -9.36 -2.28 -1.37
C ASP A 10 -9.39 -1.39 -2.61
N SER A 11 -8.27 -0.74 -2.92
CA SER A 11 -8.16 0.12 -4.09
C SER A 11 -6.74 0.14 -4.63
N LEU A 12 -6.62 0.02 -5.95
CA LEU A 12 -5.36 0.20 -6.68
C LEU A 12 -5.07 1.68 -6.98
N THR A 13 -6.02 2.56 -6.71
CA THR A 13 -5.87 4.01 -6.87
C THR A 13 -6.49 4.73 -5.69
N LYS A 14 -5.74 5.64 -5.05
CA LYS A 14 -6.22 6.48 -3.96
C LYS A 14 -5.92 7.94 -4.28
N SER A 15 -6.72 8.85 -3.75
CA SER A 15 -6.43 10.28 -3.77
C SER A 15 -6.33 10.80 -2.35
N VAL A 16 -5.44 11.74 -2.13
CA VAL A 16 -5.21 12.35 -0.82
C VAL A 16 -4.86 13.82 -1.01
N ALA A 17 -5.33 14.70 -0.13
CA ALA A 17 -4.90 16.09 -0.17
C ALA A 17 -3.46 16.22 0.37
N VAL A 18 -2.77 17.33 0.08
CA VAL A 18 -1.51 17.68 0.74
C VAL A 18 -1.74 17.79 2.25
N GLY A 19 -0.92 17.10 3.05
CA GLY A 19 -1.10 16.92 4.49
C GLY A 19 -2.18 15.91 4.88
N GLY A 20 -2.92 15.37 3.92
CA GLY A 20 -3.96 14.38 4.13
C GLY A 20 -3.41 12.98 4.41
N LEU A 21 -4.28 12.12 4.93
CA LEU A 21 -3.98 10.74 5.27
C LEU A 21 -4.94 9.82 4.54
N VAL A 22 -4.42 8.72 4.01
CA VAL A 22 -5.23 7.69 3.36
C VAL A 22 -4.71 6.31 3.71
N ASP A 23 -5.60 5.44 4.16
CA ASP A 23 -5.25 4.06 4.52
C ASP A 23 -5.49 3.12 3.33
N ILE A 24 -4.51 2.28 3.04
CA ILE A 24 -4.62 1.19 2.06
C ILE A 24 -4.94 -0.08 2.83
N ILE A 25 -6.11 -0.66 2.57
CA ILE A 25 -6.52 -1.90 3.21
C ILE A 25 -6.11 -3.04 2.30
N ALA A 26 -5.12 -3.80 2.74
CA ALA A 26 -4.63 -4.97 2.03
C ALA A 26 -4.84 -6.22 2.91
N THR A 27 -5.47 -7.23 2.34
CA THR A 27 -5.82 -8.48 3.02
C THR A 27 -5.24 -9.67 2.26
N THR A 28 -4.61 -10.58 2.98
CA THR A 28 -4.09 -11.83 2.43
C THR A 28 -5.14 -12.94 2.52
N LEU A 29 -5.30 -13.71 1.45
CA LEU A 29 -6.09 -14.94 1.46
C LEU A 29 -5.18 -16.18 1.34
N PRO A 30 -5.49 -17.27 2.09
CA PRO A 30 -6.53 -17.36 3.13
C PRO A 30 -6.20 -16.50 4.35
N GLU A 31 -7.18 -16.13 5.18
CA GLU A 31 -6.95 -15.22 6.33
C GLU A 31 -5.96 -15.79 7.37
N ALA A 32 -5.84 -17.11 7.42
CA ALA A 32 -4.84 -17.83 8.23
C ALA A 32 -3.40 -17.67 7.71
N ALA A 33 -3.21 -17.08 6.53
CA ALA A 33 -1.90 -16.77 5.99
C ALA A 33 -1.28 -15.55 6.66
N ASN A 34 0.03 -15.39 6.46
CA ASN A 34 0.79 -14.29 7.03
C ASN A 34 0.27 -12.93 6.55
N LYS A 35 -0.32 -12.18 7.48
CA LYS A 35 -0.82 -10.80 7.30
C LYS A 35 0.33 -9.77 7.24
N GLU A 36 1.59 -10.22 7.32
CA GLU A 36 2.75 -9.35 7.17
C GLU A 36 2.90 -8.92 5.70
N LEU A 37 2.52 -7.67 5.44
CA LEU A 37 2.68 -6.99 4.17
C LEU A 37 3.77 -5.93 4.29
N THR A 38 4.55 -5.79 3.23
CA THR A 38 5.55 -4.73 3.08
C THR A 38 5.02 -3.70 2.10
N PHE A 39 4.99 -2.45 2.54
CA PHE A 39 4.58 -1.30 1.74
C PHE A 39 5.81 -0.46 1.43
N THR A 40 6.03 -0.18 0.15
CA THR A 40 7.16 0.64 -0.31
C THR A 40 6.60 1.79 -1.13
N SER A 41 6.96 3.02 -0.78
CA SER A 41 6.63 4.19 -1.60
C SER A 41 7.79 4.49 -2.55
N ASP A 42 7.47 4.66 -3.83
CA ASP A 42 8.41 5.11 -4.85
C ASP A 42 8.82 6.58 -4.66
N THR A 43 7.91 7.40 -4.09
CA THR A 43 8.14 8.85 -3.91
C THR A 43 7.75 9.33 -2.50
N PRO A 44 8.55 9.01 -1.46
CA PRO A 44 8.32 9.48 -0.09
C PRO A 44 8.30 11.01 0.04
N ALA A 45 8.94 11.74 -0.88
CA ALA A 45 8.85 13.22 -0.92
C ALA A 45 7.44 13.74 -1.27
N LYS A 46 6.62 12.95 -1.98
CA LYS A 46 5.25 13.29 -2.36
C LYS A 46 4.24 12.59 -1.46
N ALA A 47 4.40 11.28 -1.25
CA ALA A 47 3.58 10.52 -0.33
C ALA A 47 4.38 9.45 0.41
N THR A 48 4.31 9.46 1.73
CA THR A 48 4.97 8.44 2.57
C THR A 48 3.98 7.37 2.99
N VAL A 49 4.34 6.10 2.87
CA VAL A 49 3.55 4.97 3.39
C VAL A 49 4.22 4.36 4.61
N ASN A 50 3.43 3.95 5.60
CA ASN A 50 3.93 3.23 6.78
C ASN A 50 3.71 1.70 6.66
N ALA A 51 4.22 0.95 7.64
CA ALA A 51 4.09 -0.52 7.68
C ALA A 51 2.65 -1.03 7.82
N TYR A 52 1.71 -0.16 8.22
CA TYR A 52 0.28 -0.49 8.32
C TYR A 52 -0.50 -0.16 7.04
N GLY A 53 0.17 0.31 5.98
CA GLY A 53 -0.49 0.71 4.72
C GLY A 53 -1.08 2.12 4.76
N ARG A 54 -0.79 2.93 5.78
CA ARG A 54 -1.22 4.33 5.87
C ARG A 54 -0.29 5.22 5.08
N VAL A 55 -0.84 5.89 4.09
CA VAL A 55 -0.17 6.83 3.21
C VAL A 55 -0.48 8.27 3.62
N ILE A 56 0.52 9.12 3.62
CA ILE A 56 0.43 10.54 3.97
C ILE A 56 0.82 11.35 2.75
N GLY A 57 -0.05 12.22 2.27
CA GLY A 57 0.27 13.18 1.22
C GLY A 57 1.15 14.29 1.79
N VAL A 58 2.32 14.51 1.23
CA VAL A 58 3.27 15.56 1.63
C VAL A 58 3.27 16.68 0.59
N THR A 59 3.22 16.34 -0.70
CA THR A 59 3.29 17.32 -1.79
C THR A 59 2.50 16.84 -3.00
N VAL A 60 1.87 17.78 -3.70
CA VAL A 60 1.06 17.54 -4.91
C VAL A 60 1.84 16.70 -5.92
N GLY A 61 1.18 15.67 -6.45
CA GLY A 61 1.71 14.79 -7.48
C GLY A 61 1.40 13.32 -7.21
N THR A 62 1.89 12.45 -8.09
CA THR A 62 1.57 11.01 -8.02
C THR A 62 2.69 10.23 -7.32
N ALA A 63 2.30 9.33 -6.44
CA ALA A 63 3.16 8.37 -5.74
C ALA A 63 2.68 6.95 -6.01
N LYS A 64 3.60 6.02 -6.25
CA LYS A 64 3.26 4.60 -6.36
C LYS A 64 3.67 3.87 -5.09
N ILE A 65 2.72 3.15 -4.52
CA ILE A 65 2.92 2.30 -3.36
C ILE A 65 2.90 0.84 -3.81
N THR A 66 4.01 0.14 -3.66
CA THR A 66 4.07 -1.30 -3.90
C THR A 66 3.82 -2.04 -2.60
N VAL A 67 2.74 -2.82 -2.58
CA VAL A 67 2.33 -3.73 -1.51
C VAL A 67 2.80 -5.14 -1.88
N ALA A 68 3.74 -5.71 -1.15
CA ALA A 68 4.19 -7.08 -1.36
C ALA A 68 3.96 -7.92 -0.10
N SER A 69 3.66 -9.20 -0.25
CA SER A 69 3.59 -10.10 0.91
C SER A 69 5.00 -10.46 1.39
N LYS A 70 5.24 -10.35 2.70
CA LYS A 70 6.53 -10.67 3.29
C LYS A 70 6.86 -12.16 3.21
N SER A 71 5.84 -13.02 3.18
CA SER A 71 6.03 -14.47 3.02
C SER A 71 6.21 -14.92 1.59
N LYS A 72 5.49 -14.30 0.64
CA LYS A 72 5.66 -14.54 -0.79
C LYS A 72 5.85 -13.24 -1.55
N SER A 73 7.10 -12.94 -1.91
CA SER A 73 7.43 -11.80 -2.76
C SER A 73 6.84 -11.89 -4.17
N THR A 74 6.41 -13.08 -4.59
CA THR A 74 5.66 -13.30 -5.84
C THR A 74 4.28 -12.63 -5.81
N ILE A 75 3.68 -12.46 -4.63
CA ILE A 75 2.40 -11.80 -4.46
C ILE A 75 2.64 -10.34 -4.12
N LYS A 76 2.43 -9.49 -5.13
CA LYS A 76 2.55 -8.03 -5.02
C LYS A 76 1.41 -7.31 -5.74
N LYS A 77 1.08 -6.11 -5.25
CA LYS A 77 0.14 -5.16 -5.81
C LYS A 77 0.74 -3.76 -5.79
N GLU A 78 0.32 -2.98 -6.76
CA GLU A 78 0.73 -1.59 -6.90
C GLU A 78 -0.51 -0.72 -6.72
N VAL A 79 -0.40 0.26 -5.84
CA VAL A 79 -1.42 1.24 -5.55
C VAL A 79 -0.89 2.60 -5.95
N THR A 80 -1.59 3.28 -6.85
CA THR A 80 -1.26 4.63 -7.30
C THR A 80 -1.97 5.64 -6.41
N VAL A 81 -1.22 6.49 -5.74
CA VAL A 81 -1.74 7.53 -4.86
C VAL A 81 -1.52 8.88 -5.52
N THR A 82 -2.60 9.62 -5.75
CA THR A 82 -2.55 10.97 -6.32
C THR A 82 -2.75 11.99 -5.22
N VAL A 83 -1.73 12.80 -4.98
CA VAL A 83 -1.77 13.90 -4.03
C VAL A 83 -2.29 15.15 -4.74
N THR A 84 -3.42 15.69 -4.29
CA THR A 84 -4.03 16.93 -4.80
C THR A 84 -3.78 18.10 -3.85
N ALA A 85 -3.70 19.32 -4.39
CA ALA A 85 -3.52 20.55 -3.61
C ALA A 85 -4.80 20.95 -2.88
#